data_AF-A0A1J5DFY4-F1
#
_entry.id   AF-A0A1J5DFY4-F1
#
_cell.length_a   1.000
_cell.length_b   1.000
_cell.length_c   1.000
_cell.angle_alpha   90.00
_cell.angle_beta   90.00
_cell.angle_gamma   90.00
#
_symmetry.space_group_name_H-M   'P 1'
#
loop_
_entity.id
_entity.type
_entity.pdbx_description
1 polymer ?
#
loop_
_entity_poly.entity_id
_entity_poly.type
_entity_poly.pdbx_seq_one_letter_code
_entity_poly.pdbx_strand_id
1 'polypeptide(L)'
;MRVEISVPEVVSIFKEIQEQPERIFEMIRAEIKDNVGEYLSRLMDMEFTHFLGRKWYEHGQGDLNHRNGYYPRNFTLKGHPSPRSGFQ
;
A
#
# COMPACT_ATOMS: atom_id res chain seq x y z
N MET A 1 -12.83 0.37 -17.00
CA MET A 1 -12.27 -0.91 -17.48
C MET A 1 -13.43 -1.91 -17.59
N ARG A 2 -13.70 -2.48 -18.77
CA ARG A 2 -14.67 -3.58 -18.91
C ARG A 2 -13.88 -4.88 -18.84
N VAL A 3 -14.20 -5.71 -17.86
CA VAL A 3 -13.58 -7.02 -17.71
C VAL A 3 -14.44 -8.00 -18.50
N GLU A 4 -13.97 -8.39 -19.67
CA GLU A 4 -14.59 -9.43 -20.49
C GLU A 4 -14.02 -10.77 -20.02
N ILE A 5 -14.68 -11.40 -19.05
CA ILE A 5 -14.35 -12.74 -18.57
C ILE A 5 -15.53 -13.66 -18.88
N SER A 6 -15.21 -14.85 -19.39
CA SER A 6 -16.20 -15.87 -19.70
C SER A 6 -16.61 -16.65 -18.44
N VAL A 7 -17.86 -17.14 -18.39
CA VAL A 7 -18.37 -17.93 -17.25
C VAL A 7 -17.48 -19.15 -16.91
N PRO A 8 -16.93 -19.91 -17.90
CA PRO A 8 -16.03 -21.02 -17.61
C PRO A 8 -14.73 -20.61 -16.90
N GLU A 9 -14.14 -19.46 -17.28
CA GLU A 9 -12.93 -18.94 -16.64
C GLU A 9 -13.19 -18.54 -15.18
N VAL A 10 -14.36 -17.95 -14.89
CA VAL A 10 -14.75 -17.64 -13.51
C VAL A 10 -14.82 -18.94 -12.68
N VAL A 11 -15.42 -19.99 -13.23
CA VAL A 11 -15.57 -21.28 -12.54
C VAL A 11 -14.22 -21.97 -12.31
N SER A 12 -13.29 -21.91 -13.26
CA SER A 12 -11.95 -22.48 -13.08
C SER A 12 -11.16 -21.71 -12.02
N ILE A 13 -11.22 -20.38 -12.05
CA ILE A 13 -10.60 -19.54 -11.02
C ILE A 13 -11.15 -19.93 -9.65
N PHE A 14 -12.47 -20.00 -9.47
CA PHE A 14 -13.08 -20.38 -8.18
C PHE A 14 -12.65 -21.75 -7.68
N LYS A 15 -12.44 -22.74 -8.56
CA LYS A 15 -11.93 -24.05 -8.17
C LYS A 15 -10.48 -23.97 -7.68
N GLU A 16 -9.63 -23.21 -8.34
CA GLU A 16 -8.26 -22.95 -7.88
C GLU A 16 -8.23 -22.24 -6.53
N ILE A 17 -9.16 -21.29 -6.28
CA ILE A 17 -9.32 -20.64 -4.95
C ILE A 17 -9.66 -21.68 -3.88
N GLN A 18 -10.56 -22.61 -4.19
CA GLN A 18 -10.98 -23.64 -3.24
C GLN A 18 -9.88 -24.65 -2.95
N GLU A 19 -9.03 -24.97 -3.93
CA GLU A 19 -7.92 -25.91 -3.76
C GLU A 19 -6.74 -25.30 -3.00
N GLN A 20 -6.43 -24.02 -3.21
CA GLN A 20 -5.29 -23.33 -2.58
C GLN A 20 -5.62 -21.88 -2.18
N PRO A 21 -6.47 -21.68 -1.15
CA PRO A 21 -6.88 -20.35 -0.71
C PRO A 21 -5.70 -19.50 -0.20
N GLU A 22 -4.63 -20.13 0.29
CA GLU A 22 -3.45 -19.46 0.86
C GLU A 22 -2.77 -18.52 -0.13
N ARG A 23 -2.67 -18.93 -1.40
CA ARG A 23 -2.00 -18.18 -2.45
C ARG A 23 -2.68 -16.85 -2.74
N ILE A 24 -4.01 -16.83 -2.66
CA ILE A 24 -4.80 -15.60 -2.85
C ILE A 24 -4.64 -14.68 -1.64
N PHE A 25 -4.62 -15.24 -0.42
CA PHE A 25 -4.33 -14.43 0.76
C PHE A 25 -2.92 -13.85 0.76
N GLU A 26 -1.94 -14.52 0.15
CA GLU A 26 -0.60 -13.97 -0.06
C GLU A 26 -0.59 -12.83 -1.09
N MET A 27 -1.26 -13.01 -2.22
CA MET A 27 -1.40 -11.95 -3.24
C MET A 27 -2.08 -10.71 -2.67
N ILE A 28 -3.22 -10.89 -2.00
CA ILE A 28 -3.96 -9.81 -1.34
C ILE A 28 -3.09 -9.12 -0.28
N ARG A 29 -2.32 -9.88 0.52
CA ARG A 29 -1.41 -9.31 1.52
C ARG A 29 -0.34 -8.41 0.89
N ALA A 30 0.30 -8.87 -0.19
CA ALA A 30 1.32 -8.10 -0.88
C ALA A 30 0.71 -6.81 -1.44
N GLU A 31 -0.43 -6.92 -2.12
CA GLU A 31 -1.12 -5.78 -2.73
C GLU A 31 -1.60 -4.76 -1.70
N ILE A 32 -2.19 -5.19 -0.59
CA ILE A 32 -2.60 -4.28 0.50
C ILE A 32 -1.40 -3.58 1.11
N LYS A 33 -0.30 -4.30 1.35
CA LYS A 33 0.91 -3.73 1.94
C LYS A 33 1.48 -2.62 1.06
N ASP A 34 1.56 -2.85 -0.25
CA ASP A 34 2.11 -1.89 -1.20
C ASP A 34 1.20 -0.67 -1.35
N ASN A 35 -0.12 -0.89 -1.52
CA ASN A 35 -1.10 0.20 -1.64
C ASN A 35 -1.15 1.09 -0.39
N VAL A 36 -1.15 0.50 0.81
CA VAL A 36 -1.16 1.28 2.06
C VAL A 36 0.16 2.01 2.24
N GLY A 37 1.29 1.40 1.88
CA GLY A 37 2.61 2.05 1.91
C GLY A 37 2.67 3.28 0.99
N GLU A 38 2.18 3.15 -0.23
CA GLU A 38 2.09 4.27 -1.18
C GLU A 38 1.15 5.37 -0.67
N TYR A 39 -0.02 5.00 -0.15
CA TYR A 39 -0.99 5.95 0.41
C TYR A 39 -0.39 6.77 1.56
N LEU A 40 0.24 6.12 2.54
CA LEU A 40 0.87 6.80 3.67
C LEU A 40 2.03 7.68 3.21
N SER A 41 2.82 7.24 2.24
CA SER A 41 3.92 8.04 1.68
C SER A 41 3.42 9.33 1.03
N ARG A 42 2.33 9.26 0.27
CA ARG A 42 1.68 10.43 -0.34
C ARG A 42 1.08 11.36 0.71
N LEU A 43 0.42 10.80 1.72
CA LEU A 43 -0.18 11.58 2.80
C LEU A 43 0.89 12.37 3.56
N MET A 44 2.00 11.72 3.92
CA MET A 44 3.13 12.40 4.58
C MET A 44 3.77 13.49 3.69
N ASP A 45 3.92 13.27 2.38
CA ASP A 45 4.45 14.31 1.48
C ASP A 45 3.50 15.51 1.35
N MET A 46 2.18 15.26 1.35
CA MET A 46 1.18 16.34 1.36
C MET A 46 1.20 17.13 2.68
N GLU A 47 1.26 16.45 3.82
CA GLU A 47 1.40 17.10 5.13
C GLU A 47 2.69 17.91 5.22
N PHE A 48 3.81 17.38 4.70
CA PHE A 48 5.08 18.09 4.70
C PHE A 48 5.07 19.32 3.78
N THR A 49 4.40 19.20 2.62
CA THR A 49 4.13 20.33 1.72
C THR A 49 3.30 21.41 2.41
N HIS A 50 2.24 21.00 3.13
CA HIS A 50 1.39 21.90 3.88
C HIS A 50 2.17 22.59 5.01
N PHE A 51 2.98 21.85 5.76
CA PHE A 51 3.82 22.38 6.84
C PHE A 51 4.85 23.40 6.34
N LEU A 52 5.51 23.12 5.21
CA LEU A 52 6.46 24.05 4.61
C LEU A 52 5.79 25.23 3.89
N GLY A 53 4.49 25.15 3.63
CA GLY A 53 3.72 26.16 2.89
C GLY A 53 4.11 26.28 1.41
N ARG A 54 4.91 25.35 0.88
CA ARG A 54 5.44 25.41 -0.50
C ARG A 54 5.66 24.02 -1.09
N LYS A 55 5.54 23.92 -2.41
CA LYS A 55 5.79 22.69 -3.16
C LYS A 55 7.28 22.41 -3.32
N TRP A 56 7.58 21.22 -3.82
CA TRP A 56 8.93 20.85 -4.24
C TRP A 56 9.50 21.88 -5.22
N TYR A 57 10.75 22.29 -4.98
CA TYR A 57 11.51 23.24 -5.80
C TYR A 57 10.88 24.64 -5.95
N GLU A 58 9.83 24.95 -5.20
CA GLU A 58 9.25 26.28 -5.17
C GLU A 58 10.17 27.22 -4.40
N HIS A 59 10.49 28.36 -5.03
CA HIS A 59 11.31 29.40 -4.42
C HIS A 59 10.54 30.04 -3.27
N GLY A 60 11.12 30.02 -2.08
CA GLY A 60 10.66 30.87 -1.00
C GLY A 60 11.64 32.01 -0.75
N GLN A 61 11.15 33.09 -0.14
CA GLN A 61 11.99 34.20 0.31
C GLN A 61 12.38 34.03 1.78
N GLY A 62 13.62 34.41 2.10
CA GLY A 62 14.14 34.43 3.49
C GLY A 62 14.89 33.17 3.90
N ASP A 63 15.12 33.04 5.21
CA ASP A 63 15.74 31.87 5.83
C ASP A 63 14.68 30.78 6.02
N LEU A 64 14.74 29.72 5.22
CA LEU A 64 13.66 28.75 5.07
C LEU A 64 14.09 27.37 5.49
N ASN A 65 13.15 26.63 6.06
CA ASN A 65 13.35 25.20 6.28
C ASN A 65 13.37 24.48 4.91
N HIS A 66 14.38 23.62 4.71
CA HIS A 66 14.61 22.91 3.47
C HIS A 66 14.26 21.43 3.61
N ARG A 67 13.73 20.85 2.53
CA ARG A 67 13.54 19.39 2.46
C ARG A 67 14.89 18.70 2.47
N ASN A 68 15.08 17.73 3.36
CA ASN A 68 16.35 17.03 3.54
C ASN A 68 16.27 15.56 3.11
N GLY A 69 15.77 15.33 1.89
CA GLY A 69 15.64 14.00 1.32
C GLY A 69 14.53 13.14 1.94
N TYR A 70 14.68 11.82 1.83
CA TYR A 70 13.78 10.82 2.37
C TYR A 70 14.55 9.76 3.16
N TYR A 71 13.87 9.06 4.06
CA TYR A 71 14.43 7.95 4.82
C TYR A 71 13.44 6.78 4.85
N PRO A 72 13.91 5.52 4.74
CA PRO A 72 13.03 4.36 4.79
C PRO A 72 12.44 4.19 6.19
N ARG A 73 11.16 3.82 6.25
CA ARG A 73 10.42 3.53 7.49
C ARG A 73 9.63 2.25 7.34
N ASN A 74 9.68 1.41 8.39
CA ASN A 74 8.89 0.20 8.47
C ASN A 74 7.68 0.45 9.39
N PHE A 75 6.48 0.16 8.88
CA PHE A 75 5.23 0.25 9.64
C PHE A 75 4.61 -1.14 9.78
N THR A 76 3.95 -1.38 10.92
CA THR A 76 3.20 -2.62 11.16
C THR A 76 1.71 -2.29 11.20
N LEU A 77 0.94 -2.89 10.30
CA LEU A 77 -0.52 -2.75 10.25
C LEU A 77 -1.16 -3.81 11.16
N LYS A 78 -1.93 -3.36 12.16
CA LYS A 78 -2.65 -4.23 13.09
C LYS A 78 -4.00 -4.63 12.46
N GLY A 79 -4.27 -5.92 12.36
CA GLY A 79 -5.55 -6.43 11.83
C GLY A 79 -5.44 -7.64 10.91
N HIS A 80 -4.24 -8.05 10.50
CA HIS A 80 -4.04 -9.26 9.71
C HIS A 80 -3.55 -10.42 10.59
N PRO A 81 -4.11 -11.64 10.50
CA PRO A 81 -3.59 -12.78 11.23
C PRO A 81 -2.15 -13.03 10.75
N SER A 82 -1.19 -12.85 11.64
CA SER A 82 0.17 -13.32 11.39
C SER A 82 0.14 -14.86 11.39
N PRO A 83 0.95 -15.55 10.56
CA PRO A 83 1.07 -17.01 10.61
C PRO A 83 1.57 -17.55 11.96
N ARG A 84 1.95 -16.68 12.90
CA ARG A 84 2.50 -17.04 14.22
C ARG A 84 1.45 -17.20 15.31
N SER A 85 0.17 -16.93 15.05
CA SER A 85 -0.89 -17.39 15.95
C SER A 85 -1.27 -18.80 15.53
N GLY A 86 -0.49 -19.78 15.99
CA GLY A 86 -0.87 -21.18 15.91
C GLY A 86 -2.25 -21.37 16.53
N PHE A 87 -3.12 -22.05 15.83
CA PHE A 87 -4.24 -22.74 16.44
C PHE A 87 -3.66 -23.75 17.43
N GLN A 88 -3.74 -23.43 18.73
CA GLN A 88 -3.93 -24.41 19.79
C GLN A 88 -5.41 -24.40 20.17
#